data_AF-A0A800EA73-F1
#
_entry.id   AF-A0A800EA73-F1
#
_cell.length_a   1.000
_cell.length_b   1.000
_cell.length_c   1.000
_cell.angle_alpha   90.00
_cell.angle_beta   90.00
_cell.angle_gamma   90.00
#
_symmetry.space_group_name_H-M   'P 1'
#
loop_
_entity.id
_entity.type
_entity.pdbx_description
1 polymer ?
#
loop_
_entity_poly.entity_id
_entity_poly.type
_entity_poly.pdbx_seq_one_letter_code
_entity_poly.pdbx_strand_id
1 'polypeptide(L)'
;MNLTINNSTATSTSITVCDSYTWLANSTTYTTSGTYTNISITTAGCTLTETLVLTINNSSSSSTYITACDSYSWNLVTYTNSGVYTYTTTNANGCDSIATLNLVINGSPVTPIITQPFATTLAVSNGPFPFYQWKRNSIAIAGATSSTLNVFQAGMYSVEVTSDEGCRSESAGFPIGVTGISEEALKEFKLYPNPTREVVFLQTPQRLGTDYAVELYDSQGKRLWHVDIEKLHTNELMIKMANNANGFYQIIIRYANGDVWNQKLIKQ
;
A
#
# COMPACT_ATOMS: atom_id res chain seq x y z
N MET A 1 11.28 96.49 25.88
CA MET A 1 10.97 95.70 24.66
C MET A 1 11.30 94.26 24.99
N ASN A 2 10.29 93.39 25.15
CA ASN A 2 10.54 91.96 25.39
C ASN A 2 10.67 91.27 24.03
N LEU A 3 11.83 90.68 23.77
CA LEU A 3 12.10 89.89 22.57
C LEU A 3 11.83 88.42 22.89
N THR A 4 10.83 87.83 22.25
CA THR A 4 10.58 86.39 22.31
C THR A 4 11.16 85.76 21.05
N ILE A 5 12.19 84.92 21.20
CA ILE A 5 12.77 84.14 20.11
C ILE A 5 12.06 82.78 20.06
N ASN A 6 11.35 82.51 18.98
CA ASN A 6 10.78 81.20 18.72
C ASN A 6 11.71 80.44 17.75
N ASN A 7 12.10 79.21 18.12
CA ASN A 7 13.04 78.39 17.37
C ASN A 7 12.32 77.35 16.50
N SER A 8 12.86 77.07 15.32
CA SER A 8 12.45 75.92 14.50
C SER A 8 12.81 74.60 15.20
N THR A 9 12.00 73.55 15.01
CA THR A 9 12.21 72.23 15.64
C THR A 9 12.19 71.14 14.58
N ALA A 10 13.06 70.13 14.73
CA ALA A 10 13.12 68.96 13.87
C ALA A 10 13.05 67.66 14.69
N THR A 11 12.25 66.69 14.24
CA THR A 11 12.15 65.35 14.83
C THR A 11 12.39 64.28 13.77
N SER A 12 12.92 63.12 14.19
CA SER A 12 13.15 61.98 13.31
C SER A 12 12.66 60.69 13.96
N THR A 13 11.93 59.87 13.21
CA THR A 13 11.45 58.55 13.63
C THR A 13 11.83 57.50 12.60
N SER A 14 12.14 56.29 13.07
CA SER A 14 12.46 55.13 12.23
C SER A 14 11.44 54.04 12.45
N ILE A 15 10.80 53.58 11.38
CA ILE A 15 9.71 52.59 11.43
C ILE A 15 9.99 51.49 10.41
N THR A 16 9.81 50.24 10.82
CA THR A 16 9.85 49.06 9.94
C THR A 16 8.52 48.33 10.06
N VAL A 17 7.79 48.20 8.96
CA VAL A 17 6.48 47.52 8.93
C VAL A 17 6.29 46.73 7.62
N CYS A 18 5.26 45.89 7.59
CA CYS A 18 4.90 45.11 6.42
C CYS A 18 3.92 45.87 5.51
N ASP A 19 4.14 45.77 4.20
CA ASP A 19 3.32 46.25 3.07
C ASP A 19 3.03 47.76 3.00
N SER A 20 2.54 48.38 4.08
CA SER A 20 2.22 49.80 4.08
C SER A 20 2.29 50.44 5.47
N TYR A 21 2.52 51.76 5.47
CA TYR A 21 2.47 52.59 6.68
C TYR A 21 1.72 53.89 6.40
N THR A 22 0.70 54.19 7.19
CA THR A 22 0.03 55.50 7.15
C THR A 22 0.68 56.43 8.17
N TRP A 23 1.34 57.48 7.69
CA TRP A 23 2.03 58.42 8.55
C TRP A 23 1.09 59.50 9.06
N LEU A 24 0.95 59.60 10.38
CA LEU A 24 0.01 60.54 11.01
C LEU A 24 0.34 62.02 10.76
N ALA A 25 1.60 62.36 10.49
CA ALA A 25 2.00 63.75 10.28
C ALA A 25 1.41 64.37 8.99
N ASN A 26 1.07 63.53 8.00
CA ASN A 26 0.54 63.98 6.72
C ASN A 26 -0.61 63.14 6.17
N SER A 27 -1.10 62.18 6.94
CA SER A 27 -2.16 61.23 6.58
C SER A 27 -1.93 60.47 5.27
N THR A 28 -0.67 60.35 4.81
CA THR A 28 -0.32 59.66 3.57
C THR A 28 0.09 58.22 3.86
N THR A 29 -0.40 57.28 3.06
CA THR A 29 0.00 55.87 3.11
C THR A 29 1.17 55.61 2.17
N TYR A 30 2.25 55.08 2.72
CA TYR A 30 3.47 54.73 2.00
C TYR A 30 3.57 53.23 1.83
N THR A 31 3.92 52.78 0.62
CA THR A 31 4.14 51.36 0.28
C THR A 31 5.57 51.06 -0.16
N THR A 32 6.45 52.06 -0.09
CA THR A 32 7.85 51.97 -0.51
C THR A 32 8.74 52.46 0.63
N SER A 33 9.87 51.80 0.83
CA SER A 33 10.91 52.27 1.76
C SER A 33 11.46 53.62 1.31
N GLY A 34 11.78 54.49 2.27
CA GLY A 34 12.31 55.81 1.95
C GLY A 34 12.44 56.72 3.17
N THR A 35 12.96 57.91 2.93
CA THR A 35 12.95 59.00 3.92
C THR A 35 11.95 60.05 3.46
N TYR A 36 10.97 60.36 4.30
CA TYR A 36 9.89 61.29 4.03
C TYR A 36 9.93 62.45 5.02
N THR A 37 9.58 63.65 4.57
CA THR A 37 9.56 64.85 5.43
C THR A 37 8.21 65.55 5.34
N ASN A 38 7.69 65.99 6.48
CA ASN A 38 6.55 66.88 6.58
C ASN A 38 7.05 68.20 7.19
N ILE A 39 6.69 69.31 6.56
CA ILE A 39 7.05 70.64 7.03
C ILE A 39 5.75 71.39 7.31
N SER A 40 5.61 71.87 8.53
CA SER A 40 4.54 72.78 8.94
C SER A 40 5.12 74.07 9.53
N ILE A 41 4.31 75.12 9.62
CA ILE A 41 4.74 76.43 10.10
C ILE A 41 3.80 76.85 11.24
N THR A 42 4.37 77.29 12.36
CA THR A 42 3.59 77.78 13.50
C THR A 42 2.97 79.15 13.19
N THR A 43 1.99 79.57 14.00
CA THR A 43 1.41 80.92 13.91
C THR A 43 2.43 82.05 14.12
N ALA A 44 3.60 81.74 14.71
CA ALA A 44 4.73 82.64 14.89
C ALA A 44 5.75 82.60 13.72
N GLY A 45 5.49 81.82 12.66
CA GLY A 45 6.34 81.74 11.47
C GLY A 45 7.53 80.78 11.59
N CYS A 46 7.64 80.00 12.67
CA CYS A 46 8.72 79.03 12.84
C CYS A 46 8.39 77.71 12.14
N THR A 47 9.40 77.07 11.57
CA THR A 47 9.26 75.81 10.84
C THR A 47 9.34 74.63 11.79
N LEU A 48 8.42 73.69 11.65
CA LEU A 48 8.46 72.37 12.27
C LEU A 48 8.70 71.34 11.16
N THR A 49 9.73 70.52 11.32
CA THR A 49 10.09 69.48 10.34
C THR A 49 10.06 68.12 11.01
N GLU A 50 9.18 67.25 10.54
CA GLU A 50 9.13 65.85 10.96
C GLU A 50 9.73 64.99 9.86
N THR A 51 10.64 64.08 10.21
CA THR A 51 11.29 63.17 9.27
C THR A 51 10.97 61.73 9.62
N LEU A 52 10.42 60.98 8.67
CA LEU A 52 10.17 59.54 8.77
C LEU A 52 11.19 58.77 7.93
N VAL A 53 11.96 57.89 8.56
CA VAL A 53 12.78 56.88 7.88
C VAL A 53 12.00 55.57 7.91
N LEU A 54 11.43 55.18 6.76
CA LEU A 54 10.53 54.05 6.62
C LEU A 54 11.21 52.89 5.88
N THR A 55 11.17 51.70 6.49
CA THR A 55 11.50 50.44 5.83
C THR A 55 10.22 49.62 5.65
N ILE A 56 9.82 49.38 4.41
CA ILE A 56 8.70 48.48 4.06
C ILE A 56 9.26 47.12 3.66
N ASN A 57 8.87 46.09 4.40
CA ASN A 57 9.06 44.70 4.02
C ASN A 57 7.81 44.19 3.32
N ASN A 58 7.95 43.58 2.14
CA ASN A 58 6.77 43.09 1.41
C ASN A 58 6.40 41.68 1.84
N SER A 59 5.10 41.45 1.97
CA SER A 59 4.51 40.11 2.03
C SER A 59 4.81 39.33 0.74
N SER A 60 4.82 38.00 0.83
CA SER A 60 5.16 37.12 -0.29
C SER A 60 4.07 36.08 -0.54
N SER A 61 4.03 35.54 -1.75
CA SER A 61 3.14 34.44 -2.10
C SER A 61 3.85 33.36 -2.93
N SER A 62 3.38 32.13 -2.81
CA SER A 62 3.88 30.99 -3.59
C SER A 62 2.75 30.09 -4.04
N SER A 63 2.95 29.34 -5.13
CA SER A 63 1.97 28.41 -5.69
C SER A 63 2.64 27.09 -6.05
N THR A 64 2.04 25.98 -5.61
CA THR A 64 2.49 24.61 -5.93
C THR A 64 1.34 23.84 -6.56
N TYR A 65 1.63 22.99 -7.54
CA TYR A 65 0.67 22.12 -8.22
C TYR A 65 1.02 20.66 -7.93
N ILE A 66 0.08 19.93 -7.35
CA ILE A 66 0.26 18.52 -6.97
C ILE A 66 -0.92 17.70 -7.47
N THR A 67 -0.60 16.53 -8.03
CA THR A 67 -1.57 15.46 -8.30
C THR A 67 -1.20 14.26 -7.44
N ALA A 68 -2.15 13.70 -6.70
CA ALA A 68 -1.94 12.56 -5.81
C ALA A 68 -3.12 11.58 -5.85
N CYS A 69 -2.88 10.35 -5.40
CA CYS A 69 -3.91 9.32 -5.26
C CYS A 69 -4.45 9.29 -3.83
N ASP A 70 -5.78 9.27 -3.69
CA ASP A 70 -6.58 9.17 -2.46
C ASP A 70 -6.40 10.29 -1.44
N SER A 71 -5.18 10.68 -1.12
CA SER A 71 -4.89 11.78 -0.20
C SER A 71 -3.52 12.42 -0.40
N TYR A 72 -3.37 13.64 0.09
CA TYR A 72 -2.11 14.36 0.15
C TYR A 72 -1.97 15.13 1.46
N SER A 73 -0.80 15.07 2.09
CA SER A 73 -0.51 15.82 3.32
C SER A 73 0.27 17.08 3.01
N TRP A 74 -0.24 18.22 3.45
CA TRP A 74 0.39 19.53 3.28
C TRP A 74 0.17 20.39 4.51
N ASN A 75 1.25 20.95 5.06
CA ASN A 75 1.24 21.75 6.29
C ASN A 75 0.50 21.07 7.46
N LEU A 76 0.82 19.79 7.70
CA LEU A 76 0.23 18.96 8.76
C LEU A 76 -1.28 18.68 8.63
N VAL A 77 -1.89 19.05 7.50
CA VAL A 77 -3.28 18.74 7.17
C VAL A 77 -3.31 17.71 6.04
N THR A 78 -4.17 16.70 6.18
CA THR A 78 -4.40 15.70 5.14
C THR A 78 -5.65 16.06 4.35
N TYR A 79 -5.49 16.16 3.03
CA TYR A 79 -6.55 16.48 2.08
C TYR A 79 -6.91 15.23 1.28
N THR A 80 -8.21 14.92 1.19
CA THR A 80 -8.76 13.80 0.41
C THR A 80 -9.62 14.27 -0.76
N ASN A 81 -9.66 15.58 -1.02
CA ASN A 81 -10.44 16.18 -2.10
C ASN A 81 -9.54 17.13 -2.89
N SER A 82 -9.81 17.24 -4.20
CA SER A 82 -9.20 18.25 -5.06
C SER A 82 -9.64 19.65 -4.63
N GLY A 83 -8.77 20.64 -4.81
CA GLY A 83 -9.09 22.02 -4.48
C GLY A 83 -7.89 22.95 -4.50
N VAL A 84 -8.15 24.21 -4.18
CA VAL A 84 -7.13 25.22 -3.94
C VAL A 84 -7.10 25.52 -2.44
N TYR A 85 -5.97 25.22 -1.81
CA TYR A 85 -5.76 25.41 -0.38
C TYR A 85 -4.73 26.51 -0.14
N THR A 86 -4.93 27.30 0.91
CA THR A 86 -3.98 28.35 1.29
C THR A 86 -3.51 28.12 2.72
N TYR A 87 -2.29 28.57 2.99
CA TYR A 87 -1.71 28.53 4.32
C TYR A 87 -0.92 29.81 4.56
N THR A 88 -1.21 30.49 5.66
CA THR A 88 -0.48 31.69 6.07
C THR A 88 0.86 31.29 6.66
N THR A 89 1.92 31.89 6.13
CA THR A 89 3.31 31.71 6.53
C THR A 89 3.88 33.05 6.93
N THR A 90 5.05 33.05 7.58
CA THR A 90 5.84 34.27 7.77
C THR A 90 7.09 34.15 6.92
N ASN A 91 7.36 35.15 6.09
CA ASN A 91 8.57 35.16 5.28
C ASN A 91 9.81 35.52 6.12
N ALA A 92 10.99 35.47 5.50
CA ALA A 92 12.26 35.77 6.17
C ALA A 92 12.33 37.21 6.74
N ASN A 93 11.52 38.13 6.23
CA ASN A 93 11.44 39.51 6.68
C ASN A 93 10.40 39.73 7.80
N GLY A 94 9.79 38.65 8.30
CA GLY A 94 8.79 38.71 9.37
C GLY A 94 7.39 39.12 8.92
N CYS A 95 7.13 39.21 7.61
CA CYS A 95 5.82 39.57 7.07
C CYS A 95 4.95 38.36 6.80
N ASP A 96 3.67 38.52 7.09
CA ASP A 96 2.64 37.54 6.74
C ASP A 96 2.68 37.27 5.24
N SER A 97 2.51 36.02 4.84
CA SER A 97 2.72 35.56 3.47
C SER A 97 1.78 34.38 3.20
N ILE A 98 1.48 34.11 1.95
CA ILE A 98 0.48 33.08 1.59
C ILE A 98 1.12 32.02 0.69
N ALA A 99 1.15 30.78 1.16
CA ALA A 99 1.42 29.63 0.32
C ALA A 99 0.10 29.07 -0.23
N THR A 100 0.06 28.77 -1.53
CA THR A 100 -1.10 28.20 -2.22
C THR A 100 -0.76 26.82 -2.77
N LEU A 101 -1.61 25.83 -2.47
CA LEU A 101 -1.58 24.49 -3.01
C LEU A 101 -2.76 24.30 -3.96
N ASN A 102 -2.48 24.02 -5.22
CA ASN A 102 -3.45 23.55 -6.20
C ASN A 102 -3.35 22.03 -6.25
N LEU A 103 -4.34 21.35 -5.66
CA LEU A 103 -4.33 19.91 -5.47
C LEU A 103 -5.38 19.22 -6.34
N VAL A 104 -4.94 18.19 -7.05
CA VAL A 104 -5.82 17.22 -7.72
C VAL A 104 -5.67 15.87 -7.00
N ILE A 105 -6.75 15.40 -6.37
CA ILE A 105 -6.86 14.06 -5.80
C ILE A 105 -7.63 13.18 -6.78
N ASN A 106 -6.97 12.12 -7.25
CA ASN A 106 -7.59 11.05 -8.03
C ASN A 106 -7.88 9.86 -7.12
N GLY A 107 -9.03 9.21 -7.32
CA GLY A 107 -9.38 8.03 -6.54
C GLY A 107 -8.66 6.79 -7.06
N SER A 108 -8.14 5.96 -6.16
CA SER A 108 -7.70 4.63 -6.54
C SER A 108 -8.87 3.79 -7.05
N PRO A 109 -8.64 2.92 -8.04
CA PRO A 109 -9.68 2.01 -8.52
C PRO A 109 -10.18 1.13 -7.36
N VAL A 110 -11.43 0.67 -7.43
CA VAL A 110 -11.92 -0.30 -6.43
C VAL A 110 -11.05 -1.55 -6.41
N THR A 111 -10.82 -2.13 -5.23
CA THR A 111 -9.98 -3.32 -5.09
C THR A 111 -10.49 -4.44 -5.99
N PRO A 112 -9.65 -5.00 -6.89
CA PRO A 112 -10.09 -6.03 -7.82
C PRO A 112 -10.37 -7.34 -7.10
N ILE A 113 -11.43 -8.04 -7.52
CA ILE A 113 -11.87 -9.33 -6.97
C ILE A 113 -11.53 -10.44 -7.96
N ILE A 114 -10.68 -11.37 -7.55
CA ILE A 114 -10.32 -12.55 -8.36
C ILE A 114 -11.38 -13.64 -8.18
N THR A 115 -11.81 -14.22 -9.29
CA THR A 115 -12.65 -15.42 -9.36
C THR A 115 -12.02 -16.45 -10.28
N GLN A 116 -12.43 -17.71 -10.16
CA GLN A 116 -11.96 -18.80 -11.03
C GLN A 116 -13.16 -19.43 -11.77
N PRO A 117 -13.63 -18.82 -12.87
CA PRO A 117 -14.77 -19.34 -13.62
C PRO A 117 -14.47 -20.69 -14.30
N PHE A 118 -13.20 -21.00 -14.58
CA PHE A 118 -12.76 -22.24 -15.21
C PHE A 118 -11.53 -22.83 -14.52
N ALA A 119 -11.33 -24.14 -14.65
CA ALA A 119 -10.26 -24.88 -13.95
C ALA A 119 -8.86 -24.26 -14.10
N THR A 120 -8.55 -23.63 -15.23
CA THR A 120 -7.24 -23.04 -15.52
C THR A 120 -7.30 -21.53 -15.75
N THR A 121 -8.39 -20.84 -15.41
CA THR A 121 -8.54 -19.42 -15.75
C THR A 121 -9.02 -18.63 -14.54
N LEU A 122 -8.23 -17.63 -14.17
CA LEU A 122 -8.61 -16.57 -13.25
C LEU A 122 -9.22 -15.39 -14.00
N ALA A 123 -10.18 -14.72 -13.39
CA ALA A 123 -10.85 -13.55 -13.94
C ALA A 123 -11.12 -12.50 -12.86
N VAL A 124 -11.02 -11.22 -13.23
CA VAL A 124 -11.45 -10.10 -12.39
C VAL A 124 -12.94 -9.87 -12.58
N SER A 125 -13.74 -10.01 -11.51
CA SER A 125 -15.21 -9.99 -11.61
C SER A 125 -15.85 -8.60 -11.48
N ASN A 126 -15.14 -7.62 -10.93
CA ASN A 126 -15.63 -6.27 -10.67
C ASN A 126 -14.96 -5.19 -11.55
N GLY A 127 -14.53 -5.58 -12.76
CA GLY A 127 -14.05 -4.65 -13.78
C GLY A 127 -15.17 -4.13 -14.71
N PRO A 128 -14.82 -3.50 -15.85
CA PRO A 128 -13.47 -3.36 -16.39
C PRO A 128 -12.65 -2.24 -15.73
N PHE A 129 -11.34 -2.46 -15.59
CA PHE A 129 -10.34 -1.45 -15.25
C PHE A 129 -9.51 -1.07 -16.49
N PRO A 130 -8.92 0.15 -16.54
CA PRO A 130 -8.10 0.58 -17.67
C PRO A 130 -6.86 -0.29 -17.90
N PHE A 131 -6.13 -0.62 -16.83
CA PHE A 131 -4.93 -1.44 -16.92
C PHE A 131 -4.93 -2.56 -15.88
N TYR A 132 -4.38 -3.71 -16.25
CA TYR A 132 -4.17 -4.86 -15.37
C TYR A 132 -2.70 -5.27 -15.40
N GLN A 133 -2.22 -5.80 -14.29
CA GLN A 133 -0.94 -6.50 -14.22
C GLN A 133 -1.08 -7.63 -13.20
N TRP A 134 -1.11 -8.88 -13.69
CA TRP A 134 -1.11 -10.03 -12.80
C TRP A 134 0.27 -10.27 -12.19
N LYS A 135 0.30 -10.74 -10.95
CA LYS A 135 1.49 -11.13 -10.20
C LYS A 135 1.33 -12.56 -9.72
N ARG A 136 2.44 -13.29 -9.60
CA ARG A 136 2.53 -14.58 -8.91
C ARG A 136 3.62 -14.49 -7.85
N ASN A 137 3.29 -14.83 -6.61
CA ASN A 137 4.18 -14.69 -5.46
C ASN A 137 4.78 -13.27 -5.40
N SER A 138 3.93 -12.26 -5.59
CA SER A 138 4.27 -10.83 -5.63
C SER A 138 5.15 -10.36 -6.80
N ILE A 139 5.54 -11.25 -7.72
CA ILE A 139 6.33 -10.92 -8.92
C ILE A 139 5.40 -10.78 -10.13
N ALA A 140 5.53 -9.68 -10.88
CA ALA A 140 4.75 -9.45 -12.09
C ALA A 140 4.98 -10.54 -13.15
N ILE A 141 3.88 -11.05 -13.72
CA ILE A 141 3.91 -11.99 -14.84
C ILE A 141 3.96 -11.18 -16.13
N ALA A 142 5.05 -11.31 -16.89
CA ALA A 142 5.24 -10.54 -18.11
C ALA A 142 4.09 -10.78 -19.12
N GLY A 143 3.51 -9.68 -19.63
CA GLY A 143 2.43 -9.70 -20.63
C GLY A 143 1.04 -10.07 -20.08
N ALA A 144 0.91 -10.36 -18.78
CA ALA A 144 -0.38 -10.65 -18.18
C ALA A 144 -1.14 -9.36 -17.84
N THR A 145 -1.67 -8.70 -18.87
CA THR A 145 -2.33 -7.39 -18.76
C THR A 145 -3.82 -7.40 -19.15
N SER A 146 -4.42 -8.58 -19.24
CA SER A 146 -5.85 -8.76 -19.48
C SER A 146 -6.64 -8.91 -18.17
N SER A 147 -7.96 -8.72 -18.23
CA SER A 147 -8.87 -8.99 -17.12
C SER A 147 -8.97 -10.48 -16.76
N THR A 148 -8.37 -11.35 -17.58
CA THR A 148 -8.28 -12.79 -17.34
C THR A 148 -6.83 -13.26 -17.40
N LEU A 149 -6.54 -14.36 -16.71
CA LEU A 149 -5.24 -15.01 -16.70
C LEU A 149 -5.40 -16.52 -16.76
N ASN A 150 -4.75 -17.18 -17.73
CA ASN A 150 -4.61 -18.62 -17.71
C ASN A 150 -3.48 -19.04 -16.77
N VAL A 151 -3.77 -19.97 -15.87
CA VAL A 151 -2.86 -20.45 -14.81
C VAL A 151 -2.49 -21.90 -15.03
N PHE A 152 -1.19 -22.18 -15.06
CA PHE A 152 -0.62 -23.52 -15.28
C PHE A 152 0.42 -23.90 -14.22
N GLN A 153 0.73 -22.99 -13.31
CA GLN A 153 1.75 -23.16 -12.29
C GLN A 153 1.12 -22.83 -10.94
N ALA A 154 1.55 -23.54 -9.89
CA ALA A 154 1.11 -23.24 -8.55
C ALA A 154 1.69 -21.89 -8.07
N GLY A 155 0.96 -21.19 -7.21
CA GLY A 155 1.39 -19.96 -6.59
C GLY A 155 0.24 -19.09 -6.08
N MET A 156 0.59 -18.07 -5.30
CA MET A 156 -0.34 -17.04 -4.87
C MET A 156 -0.44 -15.99 -5.97
N TYR A 157 -1.61 -15.89 -6.61
CA TYR A 157 -1.86 -14.93 -7.68
C TYR A 157 -2.53 -13.68 -7.14
N SER A 158 -2.03 -12.50 -7.46
CA SER A 158 -2.73 -11.24 -7.24
C SER A 158 -2.81 -10.47 -8.56
N VAL A 159 -3.70 -9.49 -8.63
CA VAL A 159 -3.78 -8.59 -9.77
C VAL A 159 -3.76 -7.15 -9.26
N GLU A 160 -2.85 -6.37 -9.82
CA GLU A 160 -2.83 -4.92 -9.66
C GLU A 160 -3.62 -4.30 -10.83
N VAL A 161 -4.52 -3.38 -10.52
CA VAL A 161 -5.26 -2.59 -11.51
C VAL A 161 -4.90 -1.13 -11.36
N THR A 162 -4.80 -0.41 -12.48
CA THR A 162 -4.44 1.01 -12.51
C THR A 162 -5.52 1.81 -13.24
N SER A 163 -5.89 2.97 -12.70
CA SER A 163 -6.78 3.93 -13.36
C SER A 163 -6.08 4.70 -14.49
N ASP A 164 -6.82 5.46 -15.29
CA ASP A 164 -6.25 6.30 -16.36
C ASP A 164 -5.34 7.40 -15.80
N GLU A 165 -5.57 7.82 -14.56
CA GLU A 165 -4.80 8.82 -13.84
C GLU A 165 -3.58 8.23 -13.10
N GLY A 166 -3.37 6.91 -13.19
CA GLY A 166 -2.21 6.23 -12.62
C GLY A 166 -2.36 5.73 -11.18
N CYS A 167 -3.54 5.84 -10.56
CA CYS A 167 -3.79 5.33 -9.21
C CYS A 167 -4.01 3.81 -9.22
N ARG A 168 -3.55 3.11 -8.18
CA ARG A 168 -3.41 1.65 -8.19
C ARG A 168 -4.11 1.00 -7.02
N SER A 169 -4.69 -0.17 -7.29
CA SER A 169 -5.20 -1.08 -6.25
C SER A 169 -4.78 -2.51 -6.56
N GLU A 170 -4.47 -3.29 -5.53
CA GLU A 170 -4.09 -4.70 -5.67
C GLU A 170 -5.11 -5.60 -4.97
N SER A 171 -5.48 -6.71 -5.62
CA SER A 171 -6.38 -7.71 -5.05
C SER A 171 -5.76 -8.41 -3.85
N ALA A 172 -6.60 -9.09 -3.06
CA ALA A 172 -6.13 -10.17 -2.22
C ALA A 172 -5.46 -11.29 -3.06
N GLY A 173 -4.58 -12.07 -2.43
CA GLY A 173 -3.97 -13.23 -3.08
C GLY A 173 -4.97 -14.37 -3.27
N PHE A 174 -5.02 -14.92 -4.48
CA PHE A 174 -5.81 -16.08 -4.87
C PHE A 174 -4.88 -17.30 -5.02
N PRO A 175 -5.01 -18.32 -4.18
CA PRO A 175 -4.17 -19.51 -4.26
C PRO A 175 -4.57 -20.39 -5.46
N ILE A 176 -3.61 -20.70 -6.33
CA ILE A 176 -3.74 -21.77 -7.34
C ILE A 176 -2.68 -22.83 -7.03
N GLY A 177 -3.09 -24.07 -6.75
CA GLY A 177 -2.14 -25.16 -6.46
C GLY A 177 -1.23 -24.92 -5.23
N VAL A 178 -1.37 -23.79 -4.55
CA VAL A 178 -0.86 -23.52 -3.21
C VAL A 178 -1.87 -24.15 -2.29
N THR A 179 -1.49 -25.28 -1.73
CA THR A 179 -2.14 -25.80 -0.54
C THR A 179 -1.85 -24.82 0.59
N GLY A 180 -2.62 -23.74 0.65
CA GLY A 180 -2.65 -22.86 1.81
C GLY A 180 -3.31 -23.61 2.94
N ILE A 181 -2.53 -24.41 3.67
CA ILE A 181 -2.90 -24.97 4.95
C ILE A 181 -1.66 -24.82 5.82
N SER A 182 -1.83 -24.42 7.09
CA SER A 182 -0.85 -24.76 8.12
C SER A 182 -0.40 -26.20 7.84
N GLU A 183 0.90 -26.40 7.70
CA GLU A 183 1.58 -27.53 7.04
C GLU A 183 1.19 -28.95 7.52
N GLU A 184 0.27 -29.03 8.48
CA GLU A 184 -0.25 -30.21 9.16
C GLU A 184 -1.59 -30.77 8.65
N ALA A 185 -2.44 -30.05 7.90
CA ALA A 185 -3.81 -30.53 7.63
C ALA A 185 -4.10 -31.14 6.23
N LEU A 186 -3.11 -31.28 5.35
CA LEU A 186 -3.24 -32.05 4.09
C LEU A 186 -2.44 -33.35 4.06
N LYS A 187 -1.83 -33.74 5.19
CA LYS A 187 -0.95 -34.91 5.27
C LYS A 187 -1.60 -36.19 5.80
N GLU A 188 -2.85 -36.47 5.41
CA GLU A 188 -3.50 -37.74 5.78
C GLU A 188 -4.03 -38.48 4.54
N PHE A 189 -3.46 -39.65 4.27
CA PHE A 189 -4.15 -40.69 3.51
C PHE A 189 -5.11 -41.44 4.45
N LYS A 190 -6.19 -41.99 3.89
CA LYS A 190 -7.14 -42.80 4.66
C LYS A 190 -6.95 -44.27 4.33
N LEU A 191 -6.88 -45.08 5.38
CA LEU A 191 -6.99 -46.53 5.28
C LEU A 191 -8.39 -46.97 5.68
N TYR A 192 -9.13 -47.59 4.76
CA TYR A 192 -10.43 -48.17 5.07
C TYR A 192 -10.69 -49.50 4.34
N PRO A 193 -11.46 -50.42 4.94
CA PRO A 193 -11.81 -50.42 6.35
C PRO A 193 -10.53 -50.64 7.21
N ASN A 194 -10.47 -49.97 8.36
CA ASN A 194 -9.44 -50.20 9.37
C ASN A 194 -10.14 -50.22 10.73
N PRO A 195 -10.30 -51.39 11.39
CA PRO A 195 -9.71 -52.69 11.05
C PRO A 195 -10.17 -53.33 9.73
N THR A 196 -9.31 -54.15 9.12
CA THR A 196 -9.58 -54.92 7.89
C THR A 196 -9.54 -56.44 8.14
N ARG A 197 -10.18 -57.22 7.24
CA ARG A 197 -10.08 -58.69 7.17
C ARG A 197 -9.28 -59.17 5.96
N GLU A 198 -9.70 -58.74 4.76
CA GLU A 198 -9.13 -59.23 3.49
C GLU A 198 -8.42 -58.16 2.68
N VAL A 199 -8.95 -56.93 2.66
CA VAL A 199 -8.45 -55.83 1.83
C VAL A 199 -8.54 -54.51 2.57
N VAL A 200 -7.55 -53.65 2.36
CA VAL A 200 -7.61 -52.24 2.79
C VAL A 200 -7.40 -51.36 1.58
N PHE A 201 -8.18 -50.29 1.50
CA PHE A 201 -8.05 -49.24 0.51
C PHE A 201 -7.29 -48.09 1.13
N LEU A 202 -6.25 -47.66 0.43
CA LEU A 202 -5.53 -46.43 0.68
C LEU A 202 -6.12 -45.38 -0.24
N GLN A 203 -6.83 -44.41 0.33
CA GLN A 203 -7.40 -43.27 -0.39
C GLN A 203 -6.60 -42.02 -0.08
N THR A 204 -6.29 -41.24 -1.12
CA THR A 204 -5.60 -39.96 -0.96
C THR A 204 -6.49 -38.81 -1.41
N PRO A 205 -6.50 -37.67 -0.68
CA PRO A 205 -7.38 -36.55 -1.01
C PRO A 205 -7.04 -35.88 -2.34
N GLN A 206 -5.83 -36.12 -2.89
CA GLN A 206 -5.39 -35.66 -4.22
C GLN A 206 -4.47 -36.72 -4.87
N ARG A 207 -4.19 -36.56 -6.18
CA ARG A 207 -3.16 -37.35 -6.88
C ARG A 207 -1.81 -37.11 -6.19
N LEU A 208 -1.16 -38.17 -5.73
CA LEU A 208 0.08 -38.13 -4.93
C LEU A 208 1.34 -37.68 -5.70
N GLY A 209 1.19 -36.96 -6.82
CA GLY A 209 2.30 -36.69 -7.73
C GLY A 209 2.80 -37.97 -8.42
N THR A 210 4.03 -37.95 -8.93
CA THR A 210 4.57 -39.00 -9.80
C THR A 210 5.77 -39.78 -9.24
N ASP A 211 6.20 -39.59 -7.99
CA ASP A 211 7.41 -40.23 -7.45
C ASP A 211 7.29 -40.59 -5.96
N TYR A 212 6.57 -41.68 -5.66
CA TYR A 212 6.47 -42.23 -4.31
C TYR A 212 6.36 -43.76 -4.32
N ALA A 213 6.75 -44.38 -3.20
CA ALA A 213 6.58 -45.80 -2.93
C ALA A 213 5.61 -46.00 -1.76
N VAL A 214 4.74 -47.00 -1.87
CA VAL A 214 3.89 -47.46 -0.75
C VAL A 214 4.43 -48.79 -0.26
N GLU A 215 4.67 -48.88 1.04
CA GLU A 215 5.27 -50.02 1.71
C GLU A 215 4.38 -50.50 2.86
N LEU A 216 4.27 -51.81 3.05
CA LEU A 216 3.58 -52.44 4.17
C LEU A 216 4.59 -53.17 5.05
N TYR A 217 4.53 -52.93 6.35
CA TYR A 217 5.38 -53.53 7.37
C TYR A 217 4.55 -54.28 8.41
N ASP A 218 5.07 -55.39 8.93
CA ASP A 218 4.50 -56.05 10.12
C ASP A 218 4.89 -55.33 11.42
N SER A 219 4.40 -55.83 12.55
CA SER A 219 4.67 -55.29 13.88
C SER A 219 6.14 -55.38 14.31
N GLN A 220 6.96 -56.17 13.62
CA GLN A 220 8.40 -56.32 13.87
C GLN A 220 9.23 -55.46 12.92
N GLY A 221 8.59 -54.66 12.05
CA GLY A 221 9.27 -53.82 11.07
C GLY A 221 9.78 -54.58 9.84
N LYS A 222 9.35 -55.83 9.61
CA LYS A 222 9.66 -56.55 8.38
C LYS A 222 8.75 -56.05 7.26
N ARG A 223 9.35 -55.62 6.15
CA ARG A 223 8.59 -55.23 4.94
C ARG A 223 7.94 -56.46 4.32
N LEU A 224 6.62 -56.43 4.21
CA LEU A 224 5.79 -57.50 3.66
C LEU A 224 5.38 -57.27 2.22
N TRP A 225 5.26 -56.00 1.83
CA TRP A 225 4.82 -55.61 0.48
C TRP A 225 5.34 -54.21 0.15
N HIS A 226 5.61 -53.94 -1.12
CA HIS A 226 5.84 -52.59 -1.62
C HIS A 226 5.37 -52.45 -3.05
N VAL A 227 5.12 -51.21 -3.46
CA VAL A 227 4.90 -50.83 -4.85
C VAL A 227 5.57 -49.48 -5.11
N ASP A 228 6.37 -49.41 -6.18
CA ASP A 228 6.92 -48.17 -6.70
C ASP A 228 5.92 -47.62 -7.71
N ILE A 229 5.33 -46.46 -7.42
CA ILE A 229 4.19 -45.95 -8.17
C ILE A 229 4.64 -44.75 -9.01
N GLU A 230 5.20 -45.03 -10.18
CA GLU A 230 5.42 -43.98 -11.19
C GLU A 230 4.11 -43.62 -11.94
N LYS A 231 3.01 -44.39 -11.81
CA LYS A 231 1.85 -44.33 -12.73
C LYS A 231 0.45 -44.68 -12.14
N LEU A 232 0.14 -44.42 -10.87
CA LEU A 232 -1.27 -44.49 -10.45
C LEU A 232 -1.99 -43.19 -10.85
N HIS A 233 -2.84 -43.29 -11.87
CA HIS A 233 -3.77 -42.23 -12.25
C HIS A 233 -5.03 -42.17 -11.36
N THR A 234 -5.10 -43.03 -10.34
CA THR A 234 -6.27 -43.24 -9.46
C THR A 234 -6.00 -42.70 -8.05
N ASN A 235 -7.04 -42.14 -7.42
CA ASN A 235 -6.97 -41.59 -6.05
C ASN A 235 -7.15 -42.67 -4.95
N GLU A 236 -7.11 -43.95 -5.33
CA GLU A 236 -7.33 -45.10 -4.45
C GLU A 236 -6.42 -46.26 -4.89
N LEU A 237 -5.82 -46.94 -3.91
CA LEU A 237 -4.98 -48.13 -4.06
C LEU A 237 -5.51 -49.24 -3.15
N MET A 238 -5.77 -50.41 -3.73
CA MET A 238 -6.20 -51.60 -2.99
C MET A 238 -4.99 -52.45 -2.57
N ILE A 239 -4.89 -52.72 -1.27
CA ILE A 239 -3.84 -53.56 -0.67
C ILE A 239 -4.50 -54.84 -0.14
N LYS A 240 -4.03 -56.00 -0.64
CA LYS A 240 -4.53 -57.31 -0.21
C LYS A 240 -3.86 -57.71 1.11
N MET A 241 -4.69 -58.01 2.10
CA MET A 241 -4.28 -58.43 3.43
C MET A 241 -4.65 -59.90 3.74
N ALA A 242 -5.41 -60.59 2.88
CA ALA A 242 -5.98 -61.92 3.13
C ALA A 242 -4.99 -62.96 3.69
N ASN A 243 -3.74 -62.98 3.20
CA ASN A 243 -2.72 -63.95 3.59
C ASN A 243 -1.87 -63.52 4.79
N ASN A 244 -2.10 -62.33 5.35
CA ASN A 244 -1.37 -61.83 6.50
C ASN A 244 -2.03 -62.31 7.81
N ALA A 245 -1.25 -62.54 8.86
CA ALA A 245 -1.79 -62.94 10.16
C ALA A 245 -2.61 -61.80 10.81
N ASN A 246 -3.51 -62.12 11.74
CA ASN A 246 -4.18 -61.09 12.54
C ASN A 246 -3.15 -60.33 13.38
N GLY A 247 -3.32 -59.01 13.47
CA GLY A 247 -2.36 -58.19 14.18
C GLY A 247 -2.23 -56.77 13.66
N PHE A 248 -1.15 -56.14 14.06
CA PHE A 248 -0.84 -54.75 13.77
C PHE A 248 0.16 -54.65 12.61
N TYR A 249 -0.11 -53.72 11.71
CA TYR A 249 0.70 -53.42 10.54
C TYR A 249 0.91 -51.91 10.43
N GLN A 250 1.95 -51.53 9.69
CA GLN A 250 2.25 -50.15 9.34
C GLN A 250 2.25 -50.02 7.83
N ILE A 251 1.45 -49.09 7.30
CA ILE A 251 1.58 -48.65 5.91
C ILE A 251 2.39 -47.37 5.90
N ILE A 252 3.41 -47.33 5.06
CA ILE A 252 4.33 -46.21 4.90
C ILE A 252 4.29 -45.74 3.45
N ILE A 253 4.13 -44.44 3.23
CA ILE A 253 4.32 -43.78 1.94
C ILE A 253 5.63 -43.01 1.99
N ARG A 254 6.55 -43.26 1.06
CA ARG A 254 7.84 -42.59 0.96
C ARG A 254 7.95 -41.88 -0.38
N TYR A 255 8.17 -40.58 -0.35
CA TYR A 255 8.36 -39.77 -1.54
C TYR A 255 9.84 -39.66 -1.93
N ALA A 256 10.13 -39.47 -3.21
CA ALA A 256 11.51 -39.29 -3.70
C ALA A 256 12.19 -38.03 -3.14
N ASN A 257 11.41 -37.03 -2.71
CA ASN A 257 11.91 -35.83 -2.03
C ASN A 257 12.34 -36.09 -0.56
N GLY A 258 12.13 -37.30 -0.04
CA GLY A 258 12.48 -37.70 1.32
C GLY A 258 11.33 -37.68 2.33
N ASP A 259 10.15 -37.17 1.98
CA ASP A 259 8.99 -37.16 2.88
C ASP A 259 8.50 -38.59 3.18
N VAL A 260 8.15 -38.85 4.45
CA VAL A 260 7.67 -40.16 4.92
C VAL A 260 6.39 -40.00 5.71
N TRP A 261 5.35 -40.72 5.31
CA TRP A 261 4.04 -40.72 5.97
C TRP A 261 3.73 -42.14 6.40
N ASN A 262 3.09 -42.33 7.56
CA ASN A 262 2.75 -43.66 8.04
C ASN A 262 1.37 -43.70 8.69
N GLN A 263 0.74 -44.86 8.64
CA GLN A 263 -0.52 -45.09 9.36
C GLN A 263 -0.61 -46.54 9.84
N LYS A 264 -1.17 -46.67 11.05
CA LYS A 264 -1.50 -47.95 11.67
C LYS A 264 -2.64 -48.64 10.94
N LEU A 265 -2.44 -49.90 10.58
CA LEU A 265 -3.46 -50.80 10.08
C LEU A 265 -3.66 -51.95 11.08
N ILE A 266 -4.92 -52.29 11.36
CA ILE A 266 -5.29 -53.42 12.20
C ILE A 266 -5.94 -54.49 11.33
N LYS A 267 -5.40 -55.71 11.35
CA LYS A 267 -6.05 -56.88 10.74
C LYS A 267 -6.71 -57.74 11.82
N GLN A 268 -7.97 -58.11 11.60
CA GLN A 268 -8.78 -58.99 12.46
C GLN A 268 -9.25 -60.24 11.71
#